data_AF-A0AAV4G927-F1
#
_entry.id   AF-A0AAV4G927-F1
#
_cell.length_a   1.000
_cell.length_b   1.000
_cell.length_c   1.000
_cell.angle_alpha   90.00
_cell.angle_beta   90.00
_cell.angle_gamma   90.00
#
_symmetry.space_group_name_H-M   'P 1'
#
loop_
_entity.id
_entity.type
_entity.pdbx_description
1 polymer ?
#
loop_
_entity_poly.entity_id
_entity_poly.type
_entity_poly.pdbx_seq_one_letter_code
_entity_poly.pdbx_strand_id
1 'polypeptide(L)'
;MGKYDHCCVGLCSNTRSRPELVKKRSHVDEMQWFSVTNEEKRRQWERQIRKGRADFNMTMTMKVCSNHFIDARPTPSNPVPVLFLTQSDYKANSPQKRSLPTKCETPISSKKKKTDCIEVRDKPTSTSSSETTIISLPLAFN
;
A
#
# COMPACT_ATOMS: atom_id res chain seq x y z
N MET A 1 4.52 -28.88 17.59
CA MET A 1 4.23 -27.78 16.63
C MET A 1 5.53 -27.07 16.33
N GLY A 2 5.78 -26.69 15.07
CA GLY A 2 7.06 -26.13 14.63
C GLY A 2 7.36 -24.78 15.29
N LYS A 3 8.56 -24.63 15.84
CA LYS A 3 9.02 -23.39 16.51
C LYS A 3 9.17 -22.19 15.55
N TYR A 4 9.00 -22.41 14.23
CA TYR A 4 9.35 -21.46 13.17
C TYR A 4 8.27 -21.37 12.07
N ASP A 5 6.99 -21.48 12.44
CA ASP A 5 5.90 -21.25 11.49
C ASP A 5 5.95 -19.79 10.98
N HIS A 6 6.19 -19.61 9.68
CA HIS A 6 6.19 -18.32 9.00
C HIS A 6 5.10 -18.29 7.93
N CYS A 7 4.52 -17.13 7.70
CA CYS A 7 3.54 -16.98 6.63
C CYS A 7 4.22 -17.08 5.26
N CYS A 8 3.69 -17.90 4.37
CA CYS A 8 4.24 -18.06 3.01
C CYS A 8 3.76 -16.99 2.00
N VAL A 9 2.80 -16.15 2.39
CA VAL A 9 2.23 -15.12 1.52
C VAL A 9 3.25 -14.01 1.27
N GLY A 10 3.37 -13.59 0.01
CA GLY A 10 4.32 -12.54 -0.40
C GLY A 10 4.18 -11.28 0.45
N LEU A 11 5.34 -10.73 0.86
CA LEU A 11 5.48 -9.54 1.71
C LEU A 11 4.98 -9.68 3.16
N CYS A 12 4.34 -10.80 3.54
CA CYS A 12 3.94 -11.04 4.92
C CYS A 12 5.13 -11.53 5.75
N SER A 13 5.62 -10.69 6.67
CA SER A 13 6.74 -11.02 7.55
C SER A 13 6.31 -11.64 8.89
N ASN A 14 5.03 -12.00 9.05
CA ASN A 14 4.52 -12.55 10.29
C ASN A 14 5.09 -13.96 10.54
N THR A 15 5.67 -14.14 11.71
CA THR A 15 6.19 -15.43 12.19
C THR A 15 5.69 -15.71 13.58
N ARG A 16 5.43 -16.98 13.86
CA ARG A 16 5.05 -17.47 15.19
C ARG A 16 6.18 -17.35 16.21
N SER A 17 7.42 -17.35 15.74
CA SER A 17 8.62 -17.27 16.60
C SER A 17 8.82 -15.91 17.26
N ARG A 18 8.18 -14.85 16.73
CA ARG A 18 8.32 -13.46 17.18
C ARG A 18 6.93 -12.83 17.36
N PRO A 19 6.14 -13.27 18.35
CA PRO A 19 4.77 -12.79 18.56
C PRO A 19 4.69 -11.27 18.76
N GLU A 20 5.74 -10.65 19.31
CA GLU A 20 5.86 -9.20 19.54
C GLU A 20 5.95 -8.37 18.25
N LEU A 21 6.38 -8.98 17.14
CA LEU A 21 6.50 -8.32 15.83
C LEU A 21 5.32 -8.64 14.90
N VAL A 22 4.36 -9.44 15.35
CA VAL A 22 3.21 -9.85 14.53
C VAL A 22 2.31 -8.64 14.27
N LYS A 23 2.16 -8.28 13.00
CA LYS A 23 1.20 -7.26 12.57
C LYS A 23 -0.17 -7.92 12.45
N LYS A 24 -1.11 -7.61 13.34
CA LYS A 24 -2.52 -8.03 13.26
C LYS A 24 -3.35 -7.00 12.51
N ARG A 25 -4.25 -7.45 11.64
CA ARG A 25 -5.29 -6.60 11.05
C ARG A 25 -6.48 -6.47 12.01
N SER A 26 -7.32 -5.46 11.81
CA SER A 26 -8.44 -5.13 12.70
C SER A 26 -9.48 -6.23 12.86
N HIS A 27 -9.62 -7.11 11.86
CA HIS A 27 -10.59 -8.21 11.86
C HIS A 27 -10.03 -9.51 12.47
N VAL A 28 -8.80 -9.49 13.00
CA VAL A 28 -8.12 -10.67 13.56
C VAL A 28 -7.92 -10.50 15.05
N ASP A 29 -8.70 -11.22 15.85
CA ASP A 29 -8.57 -11.23 17.32
C ASP A 29 -7.28 -11.94 17.75
N GLU A 30 -7.17 -13.21 17.34
CA GLU A 30 -6.03 -14.08 17.64
C GLU A 30 -5.30 -14.47 16.35
N MET A 31 -3.98 -14.31 16.35
CA MET A 31 -3.17 -14.73 15.21
C MET A 31 -3.06 -16.25 15.22
N GLN A 32 -3.47 -16.88 14.11
CA GLN A 32 -3.33 -18.32 13.89
C GLN A 32 -2.60 -18.60 12.58
N TRP A 33 -2.08 -19.82 12.46
CA TRP A 33 -1.30 -20.29 11.31
C TRP A 33 -1.97 -21.53 10.72
N PHE A 34 -2.55 -21.39 9.54
CA PHE A 34 -3.30 -22.45 8.88
C PHE A 34 -2.44 -23.16 7.85
N SER A 35 -2.45 -24.49 7.89
CA SER A 35 -1.96 -25.35 6.81
C SER A 35 -3.12 -25.88 5.99
N VAL A 36 -2.80 -26.27 4.78
CA VAL A 36 -3.71 -27.02 3.93
C VAL A 36 -3.59 -28.51 4.24
N THR A 37 -4.72 -29.22 4.24
CA THR A 37 -4.78 -30.67 4.46
C THR A 37 -5.13 -31.46 3.20
N ASN A 38 -5.60 -30.80 2.14
CA ASN A 38 -6.08 -31.42 0.90
C ASN A 38 -5.40 -30.78 -0.32
N GLU A 39 -4.93 -31.62 -1.26
CA GLU A 39 -4.29 -31.24 -2.53
C GLU A 39 -5.12 -30.28 -3.39
N GLU A 40 -6.45 -30.46 -3.44
CA GLU A 40 -7.34 -29.57 -4.19
C GLU A 40 -7.33 -28.15 -3.58
N LYS A 41 -7.49 -28.06 -2.26
CA LYS A 41 -7.42 -26.79 -1.53
C LYS A 41 -6.03 -26.15 -1.68
N ARG A 42 -4.97 -26.95 -1.74
CA ARG A 42 -3.60 -26.45 -1.88
C ARG A 42 -3.42 -25.76 -3.23
N ARG A 43 -3.91 -26.38 -4.31
CA ARG A 43 -3.93 -25.77 -5.65
C ARG A 43 -4.74 -24.48 -5.68
N GLN A 44 -5.87 -24.43 -4.97
CA GLN A 44 -6.68 -23.20 -4.88
C GLN A 44 -5.93 -22.08 -4.14
N TRP A 45 -5.30 -22.39 -3.00
CA TRP A 45 -4.50 -21.42 -2.23
C TRP A 45 -3.30 -20.94 -3.02
N GLU A 46 -2.56 -21.86 -3.63
CA GLU A 46 -1.43 -21.57 -4.51
C GLU A 46 -1.82 -20.61 -5.62
N ARG A 47 -2.95 -20.85 -6.30
CA ARG A 47 -3.45 -19.96 -7.36
C ARG A 47 -3.73 -18.55 -6.86
N GLN A 48 -4.27 -18.41 -5.65
CA GLN A 48 -4.51 -17.08 -5.07
C GLN A 48 -3.19 -16.40 -4.69
N ILE A 49 -2.28 -17.12 -4.03
CA ILE A 49 -1.00 -16.55 -3.57
C ILE A 49 -0.12 -16.16 -4.76
N ARG A 50 -0.16 -16.92 -5.86
CA ARG A 50 0.55 -16.61 -7.10
C ARG A 50 0.16 -15.27 -7.71
N LYS A 51 -1.04 -14.74 -7.41
CA LYS A 51 -1.44 -13.39 -7.85
C LYS A 51 -0.56 -12.30 -7.23
N GLY A 52 -0.08 -12.51 -6.01
CA GLY A 52 0.79 -11.57 -5.29
C GLY A 52 2.27 -11.95 -5.29
N ARG A 53 2.63 -13.14 -5.77
CA ARG A 53 4.00 -13.66 -5.82
C ARG A 53 4.20 -14.55 -7.04
N ALA A 54 4.86 -14.04 -8.07
CA ALA A 54 5.22 -14.83 -9.24
C ALA A 54 6.03 -16.08 -8.86
N ASP A 55 5.82 -17.17 -9.60
CA ASP A 55 6.53 -18.44 -9.48
C ASP A 55 6.48 -19.11 -8.09
N PHE A 56 5.45 -18.79 -7.30
CA PHE A 56 5.22 -19.43 -6.02
C PHE A 56 4.60 -20.82 -6.17
N ASN A 57 5.28 -21.83 -5.64
CA ASN A 57 4.75 -23.19 -5.50
C ASN A 57 4.45 -23.48 -4.03
N MET A 58 3.20 -23.82 -3.72
CA MET A 58 2.79 -24.09 -2.34
C MET A 58 3.03 -25.55 -1.98
N THR A 59 3.60 -25.82 -0.79
CA THR A 59 3.71 -27.16 -0.21
C THR A 59 2.73 -27.34 0.95
N MET A 60 2.47 -28.59 1.36
CA MET A 60 1.54 -28.90 2.47
C MET A 60 2.05 -28.45 3.85
N THR A 61 3.36 -28.27 3.98
CA THR A 61 4.00 -27.85 5.24
C THR A 61 3.93 -26.34 5.44
N MET A 62 3.72 -25.57 4.36
CA MET A 62 3.61 -24.12 4.42
C MET A 62 2.37 -23.67 5.19
N LYS A 63 2.50 -22.50 5.81
CA LYS A 63 1.47 -21.90 6.65
C LYS A 63 1.06 -20.54 6.12
N VAL A 64 -0.22 -20.21 6.26
CA VAL A 64 -0.77 -18.89 6.00
C VAL A 64 -1.35 -18.34 7.30
N CYS A 65 -1.04 -17.09 7.63
CA CYS A 65 -1.55 -16.47 8.85
C CYS A 65 -2.98 -15.95 8.69
N SER A 66 -3.70 -15.81 9.81
CA SER A 66 -5.10 -15.34 9.88
C SER A 66 -5.41 -14.08 9.06
N ASN A 67 -4.47 -13.14 8.96
CA ASN A 67 -4.66 -11.89 8.22
C ASN A 67 -5.10 -12.06 6.76
N HIS A 68 -4.79 -13.20 6.14
CA HIS A 68 -5.07 -13.43 4.72
C HIS A 68 -6.49 -13.98 4.45
N PHE A 69 -7.25 -14.24 5.51
CA PHE A 69 -8.64 -14.70 5.44
C PHE A 69 -9.57 -13.58 5.89
N ILE A 70 -10.76 -13.51 5.27
CA ILE A 70 -11.79 -12.52 5.59
C ILE A 70 -12.27 -12.70 7.04
N ASP A 71 -12.52 -13.95 7.43
CA ASP A 71 -13.04 -14.30 8.76
C ASP A 71 -11.92 -14.68 9.74
N ALA A 72 -10.69 -14.18 9.50
CA ALA A 72 -9.45 -14.57 10.21
C ALA A 72 -9.09 -16.08 10.16
N ARG A 73 -9.90 -16.89 9.47
CA ARG A 73 -9.77 -18.35 9.33
C ARG A 73 -10.38 -18.81 7.99
N PRO A 74 -9.92 -19.93 7.41
CA PRO A 74 -10.62 -20.55 6.28
C PRO A 74 -12.01 -21.06 6.70
N THR A 75 -13.06 -20.51 6.10
CA THR A 75 -14.46 -20.92 6.31
C THR A 75 -14.99 -21.66 5.07
N PRO A 76 -16.13 -22.37 5.15
CA PRO A 76 -16.72 -23.01 3.97
C PRO A 76 -17.10 -22.01 2.87
N SER A 77 -17.52 -20.80 3.26
CA SER A 77 -17.81 -19.68 2.34
C SER A 77 -16.53 -19.05 1.78
N ASN A 78 -15.51 -18.86 2.63
CA ASN A 78 -14.23 -18.25 2.26
C ASN A 78 -13.05 -19.20 2.57
N PRO A 79 -12.87 -20.27 1.77
CA PRO A 79 -11.89 -21.32 2.09
C PRO A 79 -10.46 -20.95 1.71
N VAL A 80 -10.25 -19.87 0.95
CA VAL A 80 -8.96 -19.49 0.36
C VAL A 80 -8.45 -18.17 0.93
N PRO A 81 -7.13 -17.94 0.95
CA PRO A 81 -6.58 -16.64 1.29
C PRO A 81 -6.89 -15.64 0.17
N VAL A 82 -7.58 -14.55 0.51
CA VAL A 82 -8.01 -13.51 -0.44
C VAL A 82 -7.37 -12.17 -0.12
N LEU A 83 -7.07 -11.91 1.15
CA LEU A 83 -6.55 -10.64 1.61
C LEU A 83 -5.03 -10.63 1.47
N PHE A 84 -4.52 -10.02 0.40
CA PHE A 84 -3.08 -9.81 0.22
C PHE A 84 -2.69 -8.44 0.76
N LEU A 85 -1.46 -8.35 1.29
CA LEU A 85 -0.92 -7.07 1.74
C LEU A 85 -0.50 -6.28 0.50
N THR A 86 -1.13 -5.12 0.28
CA THR A 86 -0.77 -4.20 -0.79
C THR A 86 0.23 -3.16 -0.27
N GLN A 87 0.97 -2.49 -1.15
CA GLN A 87 1.92 -1.45 -0.75
C GLN A 87 1.29 -0.35 0.14
N SER A 88 0.00 -0.07 -0.01
CA SER A 88 -0.74 0.86 0.85
C SER A 88 -0.85 0.39 2.31
N ASP A 89 -0.90 -0.92 2.56
CA ASP A 89 -0.99 -1.47 3.91
C ASP A 89 0.31 -1.23 4.71
N TYR A 90 1.45 -1.10 4.02
CA TYR A 90 2.73 -0.73 4.63
C TYR A 90 2.88 0.78 4.84
N LYS A 91 2.07 1.59 4.14
CA LYS A 91 2.09 3.06 4.19
C LYS A 91 0.99 3.65 5.07
N ALA A 92 0.27 2.83 5.84
CA ALA A 92 -0.73 3.32 6.79
C ALA A 92 -0.04 4.12 7.91
N ASN A 93 0.27 5.38 7.64
CA ASN A 93 0.37 6.39 8.68
C ASN A 93 -0.99 6.38 9.39
N SER A 94 -0.97 6.26 10.72
CA SER A 94 -2.14 6.49 11.57
C SER A 94 -2.92 7.70 11.04
N PRO A 95 -4.27 7.66 10.96
CA PRO A 95 -5.06 8.82 10.56
C PRO A 95 -4.64 10.01 11.43
N GLN A 96 -3.86 10.94 10.86
CA GLN A 96 -3.48 12.13 11.59
C GLN A 96 -4.76 12.87 11.88
N LYS A 97 -5.08 12.97 13.17
CA LYS A 97 -6.22 13.73 13.67
C LYS A 97 -6.11 15.12 13.06
N ARG A 98 -7.02 15.48 12.15
CA ARG A 98 -7.08 16.84 11.60
C ARG A 98 -7.29 17.77 12.79
N SER A 99 -6.28 18.56 13.13
CA SER A 99 -6.45 19.65 14.08
C SER A 99 -7.51 20.58 13.50
N LEU A 100 -8.56 20.84 14.27
CA LEU A 100 -9.55 21.85 13.88
C LEU A 100 -8.81 23.18 13.66
N PRO A 101 -9.14 23.94 12.60
CA PRO A 101 -8.56 25.27 12.41
C PRO A 101 -8.90 26.12 13.63
N THR A 102 -7.89 26.54 14.38
CA THR A 102 -8.06 27.57 15.41
C THR A 102 -8.46 28.85 14.67
N LYS A 103 -9.74 29.23 14.80
CA LYS A 103 -10.26 30.50 14.29
C LYS A 103 -9.49 31.61 15.00
N CYS A 104 -8.54 32.23 14.30
CA CYS A 104 -7.88 33.43 14.79
C CYS A 104 -8.94 34.54 14.78
N GLU A 105 -9.40 34.94 15.96
CA GLU A 105 -10.20 36.16 16.09
C GLU A 105 -9.28 37.35 15.82
N THR A 106 -9.55 38.05 14.74
CA THR A 106 -8.95 39.35 14.42
C THR A 106 -9.44 40.42 15.39
N PRO A 107 -8.56 41.29 15.90
CA PRO A 107 -8.93 42.66 16.19
C PRO A 107 -8.66 43.53 14.96
N ILE A 108 -9.72 44.17 14.47
CA ILE A 108 -9.69 45.27 13.52
C ILE A 108 -9.08 46.49 14.25
N SER A 109 -8.01 47.10 13.75
CA SER A 109 -7.90 48.56 13.75
C SER A 109 -6.79 49.09 12.84
N SER A 110 -7.24 49.96 11.94
CA SER A 110 -6.55 50.76 10.94
C SER A 110 -5.58 51.82 11.50
N LYS A 111 -4.48 52.08 10.77
CA LYS A 111 -4.06 53.46 10.41
C LYS A 111 -3.04 53.49 9.26
N LYS A 112 -3.43 54.19 8.20
CA LYS A 112 -2.67 54.64 7.02
C LYS A 112 -1.48 55.54 7.43
N LYS A 113 -0.35 55.41 6.73
CA LYS A 113 0.41 56.56 6.21
C LYS A 113 1.18 56.18 4.94
N LYS A 114 1.20 57.11 3.99
CA LYS A 114 1.54 57.01 2.57
C LYS A 114 2.68 58.00 2.28
N THR A 115 3.70 57.60 1.53
CA THR A 115 4.61 58.47 0.72
C THR A 115 5.34 57.52 -0.25
N ASP A 116 4.98 57.41 -1.55
CA ASP A 116 5.46 58.18 -2.74
C ASP A 116 7.01 58.26 -2.81
N CYS A 117 7.75 58.02 -3.92
CA CYS A 117 7.49 57.50 -5.27
C CYS A 117 8.81 57.47 -6.09
N ILE A 118 8.90 56.57 -7.09
CA ILE A 118 9.53 56.71 -8.45
C ILE A 118 11.10 56.74 -8.48
N GLU A 119 11.85 56.02 -9.33
CA GLU A 119 11.93 56.00 -10.81
C GLU A 119 12.76 54.75 -11.26
N VAL A 120 12.28 53.79 -12.07
CA VAL A 120 12.20 53.72 -13.56
C VAL A 120 13.60 53.68 -14.23
N ARG A 121 14.08 52.56 -14.81
CA ARG A 121 14.11 52.15 -16.26
C ARG A 121 15.22 51.06 -16.39
N ASP A 122 15.35 50.13 -17.35
CA ASP A 122 14.82 49.90 -18.69
C ASP A 122 14.99 48.41 -19.11
N LYS A 123 14.19 48.02 -20.11
CA LYS A 123 13.94 46.76 -20.89
C LYS A 123 15.15 46.28 -21.78
N PRO A 124 15.03 45.38 -22.81
CA PRO A 124 14.33 44.10 -23.09
C PRO A 124 15.25 42.99 -23.75
N THR A 125 14.65 41.89 -24.27
CA THR A 125 15.05 41.11 -25.50
C THR A 125 15.97 39.87 -25.26
N SER A 126 15.81 38.65 -25.81
CA SER A 126 14.81 37.87 -26.58
C SER A 126 15.43 36.49 -26.95
N THR A 127 14.62 35.49 -27.37
CA THR A 127 15.00 34.39 -28.33
C THR A 127 15.76 33.20 -27.68
N SER A 128 15.57 31.89 -27.94
CA SER A 128 14.99 31.14 -29.05
C SER A 128 14.85 29.63 -28.70
N SER A 129 13.80 28.99 -29.26
CA SER A 129 13.79 27.69 -30.00
C SER A 129 14.23 26.37 -29.31
N SER A 130 13.31 25.39 -29.17
CA SER A 130 13.15 24.15 -29.98
C SER A 130 14.18 23.04 -29.65
N GLU A 131 13.81 21.78 -29.41
CA GLU A 131 13.35 20.88 -30.45
C GLU A 131 12.64 19.62 -29.89
N THR A 132 11.61 19.21 -30.60
CA THR A 132 10.79 18.01 -30.43
C THR A 132 11.43 16.87 -31.21
N THR A 133 11.51 15.65 -30.67
CA THR A 133 11.77 14.46 -31.50
C THR A 133 10.74 13.38 -31.20
N ILE A 134 9.73 13.32 -32.07
CA ILE A 134 8.79 12.21 -32.18
C ILE A 134 9.46 11.16 -33.07
N ILE A 135 9.66 9.95 -32.55
CA ILE A 135 10.05 8.80 -33.36
C ILE A 135 8.77 7.99 -33.63
N SER A 136 8.29 8.09 -34.87
CA SER A 136 7.27 7.22 -35.46
C SER A 136 7.94 6.24 -36.42
N LEU A 137 7.49 4.97 -36.48
CA LEU A 137 7.59 4.03 -37.62
C LEU A 137 7.09 2.61 -37.20
N PRO A 138 6.63 1.74 -38.13
CA PRO A 138 5.29 1.79 -38.72
C PRO A 138 4.48 0.49 -38.52
N LEU A 139 3.16 0.61 -38.74
CA LEU A 139 2.22 -0.49 -38.93
C LEU A 139 2.49 -1.21 -40.27
N ALA A 140 2.70 -2.53 -40.23
CA ALA A 140 2.63 -3.39 -41.40
C ALA A 140 1.38 -4.27 -41.30
N PHE A 141 0.49 -4.14 -42.29
CA PHE A 141 -0.59 -5.07 -42.60
C PHE A 141 -0.09 -6.08 -43.63
N ASN A 142 -0.43 -7.35 -43.44
CA ASN A 142 -0.71 -8.28 -44.53
C ASN A 142 -1.76 -9.29 -44.04
#